data_AF-A0A2E4DEG1-F1
#
_entry.id   AF-A0A2E4DEG1-F1
#
_cell.length_a   1.000
_cell.length_b   1.000
_cell.length_c   1.000
_cell.angle_alpha   90.00
_cell.angle_beta   90.00
_cell.angle_gamma   90.00
#
_symmetry.space_group_name_H-M   'P 1'
#
loop_
_entity.id
_entity.type
_entity.pdbx_description
1 polymer ?
#
loop_
_entity_poly.entity_id
_entity_poly.type
_entity_poly.pdbx_seq_one_letter_code
_entity_poly.pdbx_strand_id
1 'polypeptide(L)'
;MKNLVEQSAKEFSSQSHGSSDYWQDSVYVLGENEEEYIPLSFLIKNKNEVKDIKDLQSQGYTISSLTYLELDKFDDWYQNVFNRKLTQKAKKSIDIVHLPDAKEIFKAVEIVNQVYRILKDHKVLVNGKNLPVQLGEWYAKIILGLYQKKSTSQRGFDFFTDAGKKVEVKTHWHDITSPKGVKLKKSLIEMSDYTVVMYISKNFMIRDILLLDSDFVLRKFATKGHTIFLKDSDIATYFFSKSSKHYDKIFNKSMLLKFSSPDLALKIDENTKD
;
A
#
# COMPACT_ATOMS: atom_id res chain seq x y z
N MET A 1 -12.16 -11.16 11.70
CA MET A 1 -11.88 -9.71 11.70
C MET A 1 -12.92 -8.90 10.92
N LYS A 2 -13.09 -9.15 9.61
CA LYS A 2 -14.03 -8.40 8.76
C LYS A 2 -15.42 -8.17 9.38
N ASN A 3 -16.17 -9.23 9.66
CA ASN A 3 -17.53 -9.13 10.23
C ASN A 3 -17.57 -8.37 11.56
N LEU A 4 -16.54 -8.50 12.40
CA LEU A 4 -16.44 -7.79 13.67
C LEU A 4 -16.31 -6.28 13.45
N VAL A 5 -15.47 -5.86 12.50
CA VAL A 5 -15.28 -4.44 12.15
C VAL A 5 -16.57 -3.88 11.53
N GLU A 6 -17.16 -4.58 10.57
CA GLU A 6 -18.40 -4.14 9.90
C GLU A 6 -19.55 -3.99 10.89
N GLN A 7 -19.77 -4.97 11.76
CA GLN A 7 -20.79 -4.89 12.79
C GLN A 7 -20.52 -3.73 13.76
N SER A 8 -19.27 -3.56 14.21
CA SER A 8 -18.92 -2.49 15.15
C SER A 8 -19.07 -1.10 14.52
N ALA A 9 -18.69 -0.95 13.24
CA ALA A 9 -18.85 0.31 12.50
C ALA A 9 -20.32 0.66 12.31
N LYS A 10 -21.16 -0.32 11.99
CA LYS A 10 -22.60 -0.15 11.90
C LYS A 10 -23.23 0.25 13.23
N GLU A 11 -22.88 -0.45 14.31
CA GLU A 11 -23.35 -0.14 15.67
C GLU A 11 -22.94 1.29 16.07
N PHE A 12 -21.68 1.67 15.85
CA PHE A 12 -21.17 2.99 16.17
C PHE A 12 -21.87 4.09 15.35
N SER A 13 -21.96 3.92 14.03
CA SER A 13 -22.60 4.87 13.11
C SER A 13 -24.10 5.07 13.35
N SER A 14 -24.79 4.08 13.92
CA SER A 14 -26.24 4.17 14.19
C SER A 14 -26.62 5.12 15.32
N GLN A 15 -25.64 5.62 16.08
CA GLN A 15 -25.84 6.45 17.26
C GLN A 15 -25.13 7.79 17.10
N SER A 16 -25.67 8.82 17.75
CA SER A 16 -24.97 10.09 17.89
C SER A 16 -23.95 10.01 19.03
N HIS A 17 -22.73 10.43 18.74
CA HIS A 17 -21.59 10.48 19.66
C HIS A 17 -21.12 11.93 19.89
N GLY A 18 -22.01 12.92 19.74
CA GLY A 18 -21.65 14.35 19.78
C GLY A 18 -21.08 14.86 21.12
N SER A 19 -21.31 14.14 22.21
CA SER A 19 -20.74 14.40 23.54
C SER A 19 -19.41 13.69 23.80
N SER A 20 -18.98 12.80 22.91
CA SER A 20 -17.71 12.08 23.03
C SER A 20 -16.51 12.92 22.58
N ASP A 21 -15.32 12.43 22.87
CA ASP A 21 -14.03 12.95 22.38
C ASP A 21 -13.51 12.19 21.15
N TYR A 22 -14.20 11.13 20.70
CA TYR A 22 -13.76 10.30 19.57
C TYR A 22 -13.65 11.03 18.23
N TRP A 23 -14.24 12.22 18.10
CA TRP A 23 -14.03 13.10 16.93
C TRP A 23 -12.58 13.62 16.84
N GLN A 24 -11.79 13.52 17.91
CA GLN A 24 -10.38 13.89 17.94
C GLN A 24 -9.47 12.79 17.38
N ASP A 25 -9.99 11.59 17.14
CA ASP A 25 -9.20 10.50 16.54
C ASP A 25 -8.67 10.94 15.17
N SER A 26 -7.44 10.53 14.88
CA SER A 26 -6.82 10.70 13.58
C SER A 26 -6.99 9.49 12.66
N VAL A 27 -7.55 8.39 13.17
CA VAL A 27 -7.69 7.13 12.42
C VAL A 27 -9.10 6.58 12.57
N TYR A 28 -9.76 6.34 11.45
CA TYR A 28 -11.10 5.74 11.40
C TYR A 28 -11.07 4.49 10.54
N VAL A 29 -11.88 3.49 10.90
CA VAL A 29 -12.00 2.23 10.18
C VAL A 29 -13.32 2.22 9.44
N LEU A 30 -13.26 1.98 8.12
CA LEU A 30 -14.41 1.84 7.24
C LEU A 30 -15.12 0.50 7.50
N GLY A 31 -16.45 0.55 7.61
CA GLY A 31 -17.34 -0.60 7.73
C GLY A 31 -17.65 -1.25 6.37
N GLU A 32 -18.90 -1.68 6.20
CA GLU A 32 -19.32 -2.37 4.96
C GLU A 32 -19.43 -1.38 3.77
N ASN A 33 -19.77 -0.12 4.06
CA ASN A 33 -20.02 0.92 3.07
C ASN A 33 -19.52 2.29 3.55
N GLU A 34 -19.53 3.28 2.66
CA GLU A 34 -19.02 4.64 2.91
C GLU A 34 -19.88 5.50 3.86
N GLU A 35 -20.90 4.92 4.50
CA GLU A 35 -21.72 5.58 5.54
C GLU A 35 -21.42 5.00 6.93
N GLU A 36 -20.57 3.98 7.01
CA GLU A 36 -20.26 3.25 8.24
C GLU A 36 -18.78 3.41 8.59
N TYR A 37 -18.49 4.05 9.71
CA TYR A 37 -17.12 4.18 10.20
C TYR A 37 -17.07 4.07 11.72
N ILE A 38 -15.89 3.72 12.22
CA ILE A 38 -15.62 3.67 13.65
C ILE A 38 -14.24 4.26 13.97
N PRO A 39 -14.11 5.11 15.00
CA PRO A 39 -12.82 5.55 15.52
C PRO A 39 -11.97 4.34 15.94
N LEU A 40 -10.69 4.31 15.57
CA LEU A 40 -9.82 3.19 15.92
C LEU A 40 -9.67 3.05 17.44
N SER A 41 -9.61 4.16 18.18
CA SER A 41 -9.52 4.13 19.65
C SER A 41 -10.76 3.47 20.28
N PHE A 42 -11.95 3.70 19.71
CA PHE A 42 -13.19 3.05 20.14
C PHE A 42 -13.13 1.54 19.87
N LEU A 43 -12.70 1.15 18.67
CA LEU A 43 -12.61 -0.26 18.28
C LEU A 43 -11.68 -1.04 19.21
N ILE A 44 -10.49 -0.50 19.49
CA ILE A 44 -9.50 -1.12 20.39
C ILE A 44 -10.03 -1.24 21.83
N LYS A 45 -10.71 -0.20 22.32
CA LYS A 45 -11.25 -0.18 23.69
C LYS A 45 -12.37 -1.20 23.90
N ASN A 46 -13.18 -1.46 22.87
CA ASN A 46 -14.40 -2.26 23.00
C ASN A 46 -14.26 -3.70 22.48
N LYS A 47 -13.24 -4.00 21.66
CA LYS A 47 -13.04 -5.31 21.03
C LYS A 47 -11.61 -5.79 21.29
N ASN A 48 -11.46 -6.79 22.17
CA ASN A 48 -10.16 -7.32 22.61
C ASN A 48 -9.35 -7.96 21.48
N GLU A 49 -10.00 -8.31 20.36
CA GLU A 49 -9.41 -8.89 19.16
C GLU A 49 -8.58 -7.89 18.35
N VAL A 50 -8.76 -6.58 18.58
CA VAL A 50 -8.02 -5.52 17.89
C VAL A 50 -7.21 -4.74 18.93
N LYS A 51 -5.90 -5.00 19.01
CA LYS A 51 -5.03 -4.31 19.97
C LYS A 51 -4.43 -3.06 19.36
N ASP A 52 -4.13 -3.11 18.07
CA ASP A 52 -3.57 -2.00 17.33
C ASP A 52 -3.95 -2.08 15.84
N ILE A 53 -3.40 -1.14 15.08
CA ILE A 53 -3.62 -1.06 13.63
C ILE A 53 -2.92 -2.20 12.85
N LYS A 54 -1.88 -2.81 13.43
CA LYS A 54 -1.12 -3.89 12.81
C LYS A 54 -1.95 -5.15 12.74
N ASP A 55 -2.75 -5.41 13.77
CA ASP A 55 -3.72 -6.52 13.76
C ASP A 55 -4.63 -6.41 12.53
N LEU A 56 -5.16 -5.22 12.23
CA LEU A 56 -5.99 -5.00 11.04
C LEU A 56 -5.20 -5.20 9.73
N GLN A 57 -4.00 -4.63 9.62
CA GLN A 57 -3.19 -4.76 8.41
C GLN A 57 -2.81 -6.22 8.09
N SER A 58 -2.52 -7.01 9.12
CA SER A 58 -2.24 -8.45 8.98
C SER A 58 -3.44 -9.22 8.38
N GLN A 59 -4.66 -8.69 8.56
CA GLN A 59 -5.90 -9.26 8.06
C GLN A 59 -6.31 -8.72 6.68
N GLY A 60 -5.50 -7.86 6.04
CA GLY A 60 -5.77 -7.34 4.70
C GLY A 60 -6.25 -5.90 4.65
N TYR A 61 -6.42 -5.25 5.80
CA TYR A 61 -6.75 -3.84 5.81
C TYR A 61 -5.56 -3.01 5.34
N THR A 62 -5.85 -1.93 4.63
CA THR A 62 -4.87 -0.95 4.19
C THR A 62 -5.22 0.42 4.73
N ILE A 63 -4.22 1.27 4.85
CA ILE A 63 -4.35 2.60 5.44
C ILE A 63 -4.04 3.62 4.37
N SER A 64 -4.96 4.56 4.16
CA SER A 64 -4.78 5.65 3.21
C SER A 64 -5.29 6.94 3.83
N SER A 65 -4.66 8.07 3.52
CA SER A 65 -5.19 9.36 3.96
C SER A 65 -6.60 9.59 3.39
N LEU A 66 -7.49 10.21 4.16
CA LEU A 66 -8.85 10.54 3.70
C LEU A 66 -8.83 11.29 2.35
N THR A 67 -7.88 12.23 2.20
CA THR A 67 -7.73 13.04 0.98
C THR A 67 -7.26 12.27 -0.25
N TYR A 68 -6.86 11.00 -0.10
CA TYR A 68 -6.48 10.12 -1.21
C TYR A 68 -7.67 9.29 -1.71
N LEU A 69 -8.57 8.89 -0.81
CA LEU A 69 -9.64 7.94 -1.12
C LEU A 69 -10.87 8.56 -1.76
N GLU A 70 -10.98 9.90 -1.78
CA GLU A 70 -12.11 10.61 -2.39
C GLU A 70 -13.48 10.12 -1.85
N LEU A 71 -13.55 9.83 -0.54
CA LEU A 71 -14.78 9.36 0.13
C LEU A 71 -15.75 10.51 0.34
N ASP A 72 -16.70 10.67 -0.58
CA ASP A 72 -17.63 11.80 -0.61
C ASP A 72 -18.56 11.87 0.61
N LYS A 73 -18.89 10.71 1.19
CA LYS A 73 -19.86 10.61 2.31
C LYS A 73 -19.23 10.74 3.70
N PHE A 74 -17.90 10.78 3.81
CA PHE A 74 -17.24 10.81 5.11
C PHE A 74 -17.57 12.08 5.90
N ASP A 75 -17.64 13.23 5.24
CA ASP A 75 -17.98 14.52 5.88
C ASP A 75 -19.37 14.50 6.49
N ASP A 76 -20.34 13.96 5.73
CA ASP A 76 -21.73 13.84 6.16
C ASP A 76 -21.85 12.88 7.34
N TRP A 77 -21.19 11.72 7.26
CA TRP A 77 -21.09 10.78 8.37
C TRP A 77 -20.51 11.44 9.62
N TYR A 78 -19.36 12.11 9.50
CA TYR A 78 -18.67 12.75 10.61
C TYR A 78 -19.54 13.82 11.26
N GLN A 79 -20.24 14.62 10.45
CA GLN A 79 -21.16 15.64 10.94
C GLN A 79 -22.36 15.03 11.66
N ASN A 80 -22.96 13.97 11.13
CA ASN A 80 -24.11 13.31 11.73
C ASN A 80 -23.76 12.62 13.05
N VAL A 81 -22.64 11.90 13.08
CA VAL A 81 -22.21 11.15 14.27
C VAL A 81 -21.72 12.08 15.37
N PHE A 82 -20.88 13.07 15.06
CA PHE A 82 -20.24 13.91 16.07
C PHE A 82 -20.91 15.28 16.28
N ASN A 83 -21.95 15.60 15.51
CA ASN A 83 -22.58 16.93 15.48
C ASN A 83 -21.55 18.06 15.26
N ARG A 84 -20.54 17.81 14.40
CA ARG A 84 -19.38 18.68 14.18
C ARG A 84 -19.02 18.74 12.70
N LYS A 85 -18.75 19.93 12.19
CA LYS A 85 -18.24 20.08 10.82
C LYS A 85 -16.77 19.70 10.74
N LEU A 86 -16.40 18.93 9.71
CA LEU A 86 -15.01 18.55 9.47
C LEU A 86 -14.27 19.66 8.71
N THR A 87 -13.20 20.19 9.30
CA THR A 87 -12.41 21.25 8.66
C THR A 87 -11.44 20.68 7.63
N GLN A 88 -11.10 21.46 6.60
CA GLN A 88 -10.09 21.08 5.59
C GLN A 88 -8.71 20.81 6.19
N LYS A 89 -8.38 21.45 7.32
CA LYS A 89 -7.14 21.17 8.05
C LYS A 89 -7.18 19.78 8.70
N ALA A 90 -8.29 19.44 9.37
CA ALA A 90 -8.47 18.15 10.00
C ALA A 90 -8.49 16.99 8.98
N LYS A 91 -9.10 17.19 7.80
CA LYS A 91 -9.10 16.16 6.74
C LYS A 91 -7.71 15.66 6.35
N LYS A 92 -6.70 16.55 6.37
CA LYS A 92 -5.32 16.21 6.00
C LYS A 92 -4.63 15.32 7.03
N SER A 93 -5.11 15.28 8.26
CA SER A 93 -4.56 14.46 9.35
C SER A 93 -5.37 13.20 9.64
N ILE A 94 -6.42 12.94 8.85
CA ILE A 94 -7.25 11.75 9.00
C ILE A 94 -6.76 10.65 8.05
N ASP A 95 -6.49 9.49 8.64
CA ASP A 95 -6.22 8.24 7.93
C ASP A 95 -7.44 7.31 8.03
N ILE A 96 -7.75 6.63 6.93
CA ILE A 96 -8.84 5.67 6.83
C ILE A 96 -8.25 4.27 6.66
N VAL A 97 -8.66 3.37 7.54
CA VAL A 97 -8.37 1.94 7.48
C VAL A 97 -9.52 1.25 6.76
N HIS A 98 -9.25 0.60 5.62
CA HIS A 98 -10.29 -0.04 4.82
C HIS A 98 -9.82 -1.39 4.29
N LEU A 99 -10.76 -2.30 4.00
CA LEU A 99 -10.48 -3.63 3.48
C LEU A 99 -10.82 -3.70 1.99
N PRO A 100 -9.82 -3.75 1.08
CA PRO A 100 -10.09 -3.86 -0.35
C PRO A 100 -10.68 -5.23 -0.72
N ASP A 101 -11.60 -5.30 -1.68
CA ASP A 101 -12.07 -6.58 -2.22
C ASP A 101 -11.01 -7.17 -3.15
N ALA A 102 -10.14 -7.98 -2.58
CA ALA A 102 -9.08 -8.65 -3.31
C ALA A 102 -9.58 -9.58 -4.42
N LYS A 103 -10.83 -10.08 -4.38
CA LYS A 103 -11.36 -10.96 -5.43
C LYS A 103 -11.78 -10.13 -6.64
N GLU A 104 -12.53 -9.06 -6.40
CA GLU A 104 -12.94 -8.15 -7.47
C GLU A 104 -11.75 -7.42 -8.09
N ILE A 105 -10.77 -6.99 -7.28
CA ILE A 105 -9.52 -6.40 -7.80
C ILE A 105 -8.78 -7.39 -8.71
N PHE A 106 -8.67 -8.65 -8.32
CA PHE A 106 -7.99 -9.66 -9.14
C PHE A 106 -8.69 -9.85 -10.50
N LYS A 107 -10.03 -9.98 -10.50
CA LYS A 107 -10.83 -10.06 -11.74
C LYS A 107 -10.64 -8.82 -12.60
N ALA A 108 -10.69 -7.62 -12.00
CA ALA A 108 -10.50 -6.37 -12.72
C ALA A 108 -9.11 -6.30 -13.37
N VAL A 109 -8.07 -6.74 -12.67
CA VAL A 109 -6.70 -6.82 -13.21
C VAL A 109 -6.63 -7.75 -14.44
N GLU A 110 -7.32 -8.88 -14.42
CA GLU A 110 -7.40 -9.79 -15.58
C GLU A 110 -8.08 -9.13 -16.79
N ILE A 111 -9.22 -8.46 -16.56
CA ILE A 111 -9.94 -7.70 -17.61
C ILE A 111 -9.03 -6.62 -18.19
N VAL A 112 -8.37 -5.84 -17.33
CA VAL A 112 -7.47 -4.78 -17.77
C VAL A 112 -6.31 -5.35 -18.59
N ASN A 113 -5.72 -6.47 -18.18
CA ASN A 113 -4.69 -7.15 -18.95
C ASN A 113 -5.20 -7.52 -20.36
N GLN A 114 -6.42 -8.08 -20.46
CA GLN A 114 -7.03 -8.39 -21.76
C GLN A 114 -7.19 -7.13 -22.62
N VAL A 115 -7.72 -6.04 -22.05
CA VAL A 115 -7.88 -4.76 -22.76
C VAL A 115 -6.54 -4.19 -23.21
N TYR A 116 -5.52 -4.20 -22.33
CA TYR A 116 -4.16 -3.75 -22.67
C TYR A 116 -3.56 -4.54 -23.84
N ARG A 117 -3.77 -5.86 -23.86
CA ARG A 117 -3.32 -6.71 -24.97
C ARG A 117 -4.00 -6.32 -26.28
N ILE A 118 -5.32 -6.19 -26.28
CA ILE A 118 -6.09 -5.77 -27.47
C ILE A 118 -5.58 -4.44 -27.99
N LEU A 119 -5.50 -3.41 -27.12
CA LEU A 119 -5.06 -2.08 -27.51
C LEU A 119 -3.61 -2.05 -28.00
N LYS A 120 -2.73 -2.88 -27.45
CA LYS A 120 -1.34 -3.01 -27.88
C LYS A 120 -1.22 -3.72 -29.24
N ASP A 121 -1.99 -4.78 -29.44
CA ASP A 121 -1.99 -5.53 -30.70
C ASP A 121 -2.47 -4.64 -31.86
N HIS A 122 -3.44 -3.76 -31.58
CA HIS A 122 -3.93 -2.73 -32.49
C HIS A 122 -3.12 -1.42 -32.46
N LYS A 123 -1.95 -1.40 -31.82
CA LYS A 123 -1.00 -0.26 -31.80
C LYS A 123 -1.54 1.05 -31.22
N VAL A 124 -2.61 0.99 -30.42
CA VAL A 124 -3.18 2.14 -29.70
C VAL A 124 -2.36 2.47 -28.46
N LEU A 125 -1.92 1.45 -27.72
CA LEU A 125 -1.11 1.62 -26.52
C LEU A 125 0.32 1.14 -26.76
N VAL A 126 1.28 2.06 -26.59
CA VAL A 126 2.71 1.76 -26.72
C VAL A 126 3.45 1.88 -25.38
N ASN A 127 3.01 2.74 -24.45
CA ASN A 127 3.72 3.01 -23.17
C ASN A 127 2.81 3.50 -22.01
N GLY A 128 1.79 2.73 -21.62
CA GLY A 128 0.92 3.09 -20.48
C GLY A 128 1.57 2.78 -19.13
N LYS A 129 2.27 3.74 -18.50
CA LYS A 129 2.95 3.52 -17.21
C LYS A 129 2.13 3.86 -15.96
N ASN A 130 1.04 4.61 -16.09
CA ASN A 130 0.34 5.16 -14.92
C ASN A 130 -0.31 4.07 -14.05
N LEU A 131 -1.13 3.20 -14.66
CA LEU A 131 -1.79 2.13 -13.90
C LEU A 131 -0.79 1.15 -13.28
N PRO A 132 0.21 0.61 -14.01
CA PRO A 132 1.20 -0.28 -13.39
C PRO A 132 1.88 0.35 -12.18
N VAL A 133 2.23 1.64 -12.25
CA VAL A 133 2.87 2.36 -11.14
C VAL A 133 1.96 2.41 -9.93
N GLN A 134 0.71 2.86 -10.08
CA GLN A 134 -0.27 2.93 -8.99
C GLN A 134 -0.56 1.55 -8.39
N LEU A 135 -0.63 0.52 -9.22
CA LEU A 135 -0.86 -0.84 -8.75
C LEU A 135 0.34 -1.38 -7.95
N GLY A 136 1.57 -1.09 -8.38
CA GLY A 136 2.78 -1.44 -7.62
C GLY A 136 2.90 -0.72 -6.29
N GLU A 137 2.55 0.55 -6.26
CA GLU A 137 2.43 1.34 -5.04
C GLU A 137 1.39 0.75 -4.09
N TRP A 138 0.23 0.33 -4.60
CA TRP A 138 -0.79 -0.36 -3.82
C TRP A 138 -0.32 -1.72 -3.30
N TYR A 139 0.38 -2.51 -4.11
CA TYR A 139 0.97 -3.78 -3.68
C TYR A 139 1.98 -3.58 -2.55
N ALA A 140 2.90 -2.62 -2.67
CA ALA A 140 3.84 -2.30 -1.61
C ALA A 140 3.12 -1.93 -0.31
N LYS A 141 2.06 -1.12 -0.41
CA LYS A 141 1.22 -0.70 0.72
C LYS A 141 0.62 -1.89 1.45
N ILE A 142 -0.09 -2.77 0.73
CA ILE A 142 -0.85 -3.85 1.35
C ILE A 142 0.03 -5.03 1.80
N ILE A 143 1.15 -5.29 1.11
CA ILE A 143 2.04 -6.41 1.42
C ILE A 143 3.02 -6.06 2.53
N LEU A 144 3.56 -4.83 2.53
CA LEU A 144 4.60 -4.40 3.48
C LEU A 144 4.06 -3.50 4.60
N GLY A 145 2.74 -3.29 4.65
CA GLY A 145 2.10 -2.51 5.72
C GLY A 145 2.46 -1.02 5.71
N LEU A 146 2.78 -0.46 4.53
CA LEU A 146 3.18 0.94 4.42
C LEU A 146 1.98 1.89 4.51
N TYR A 147 2.24 3.14 4.82
CA TYR A 147 1.28 4.24 4.91
C TYR A 147 1.55 5.19 3.75
N GLN A 148 0.53 5.45 2.93
CA GLN A 148 0.63 6.40 1.84
C GLN A 148 0.04 7.74 2.27
N LYS A 149 0.92 8.73 2.48
CA LYS A 149 0.55 10.06 2.99
C LYS A 149 0.85 11.14 1.97
N LYS A 150 0.00 12.16 1.90
CA LYS A 150 0.16 13.26 0.96
C LYS A 150 1.49 13.98 1.23
N SER A 151 2.30 14.16 0.20
CA SER A 151 3.58 14.84 0.33
C SER A 151 3.37 16.32 0.67
N THR A 152 4.17 16.85 1.59
CA THR A 152 4.18 18.27 1.95
C THR A 152 4.89 19.15 0.92
N SER A 153 5.72 18.56 0.05
CA SER A 153 6.66 19.27 -0.83
C SER A 153 6.42 19.07 -2.33
N GLN A 154 5.56 18.11 -2.74
CA GLN A 154 5.33 17.76 -4.14
C GLN A 154 3.86 17.43 -4.44
N ARG A 155 3.47 17.47 -5.72
CA ARG A 155 2.22 16.84 -6.19
C ARG A 155 2.43 15.32 -6.15
N GLY A 156 2.01 14.66 -5.07
CA GLY A 156 2.13 13.21 -4.93
C GLY A 156 1.97 12.73 -3.49
N PHE A 157 2.27 11.45 -3.28
CA PHE A 157 2.21 10.78 -1.99
C PHE A 157 3.58 10.17 -1.66
N ASP A 158 3.97 10.26 -0.40
CA ASP A 158 5.15 9.62 0.16
C ASP A 158 4.73 8.37 0.96
N PHE A 159 5.61 7.37 1.05
CA PHE A 159 5.38 6.16 1.83
C PHE A 159 6.10 6.23 3.17
N PHE A 160 5.45 5.72 4.21
CA PHE A 160 6.00 5.67 5.56
C PHE A 160 5.75 4.31 6.23
N THR A 161 6.62 3.94 7.16
CA THR A 161 6.33 2.85 8.11
C THR A 161 5.43 3.35 9.24
N ASP A 162 4.95 2.44 10.07
CA ASP A 162 4.26 2.72 11.34
C ASP A 162 5.10 3.63 12.27
N ALA A 163 6.42 3.42 12.31
CA ALA A 163 7.38 4.23 13.06
C ALA A 163 7.68 5.61 12.42
N GLY A 164 6.99 5.98 11.34
CA GLY A 164 7.17 7.27 10.66
C GLY A 164 8.43 7.38 9.79
N LYS A 165 9.14 6.27 9.56
CA LYS A 165 10.31 6.22 8.66
C LYS A 165 9.87 6.36 7.21
N LYS A 166 10.61 7.11 6.40
CA LYS A 166 10.24 7.37 5.00
C LYS A 166 10.75 6.26 4.10
N VAL A 167 9.95 5.84 3.12
CA VAL A 167 10.24 4.73 2.21
C VAL A 167 10.09 5.20 0.77
N GLU A 168 11.09 4.93 -0.07
CA GLU A 168 10.97 5.14 -1.52
C GLU A 168 10.41 3.88 -2.18
N VAL A 169 9.20 3.95 -2.71
CA VAL A 169 8.59 2.84 -3.46
C VAL A 169 8.74 3.10 -4.96
N LYS A 170 9.37 2.15 -5.65
CA LYS A 170 9.56 2.19 -7.10
C LYS A 170 8.88 1.01 -7.78
N THR A 171 8.10 1.29 -8.82
CA THR A 171 7.55 0.23 -9.67
C THR A 171 8.38 0.04 -10.94
N HIS A 172 8.75 -1.21 -11.22
CA HIS A 172 9.29 -1.65 -12.50
C HIS A 172 8.29 -2.57 -13.20
N TRP A 173 7.65 -2.08 -14.27
CA TRP A 173 6.65 -2.83 -15.03
C TRP A 173 7.21 -3.35 -16.35
N HIS A 174 7.66 -4.60 -16.35
CA HIS A 174 8.06 -5.38 -17.53
C HIS A 174 8.38 -6.81 -17.10
N ASP A 175 8.22 -7.77 -18.01
CA ASP A 175 8.54 -9.19 -17.73
C ASP A 175 10.05 -9.43 -17.55
N ILE A 176 10.86 -8.53 -18.10
CA ILE A 176 12.33 -8.58 -18.09
C ILE A 176 12.85 -7.20 -17.71
N THR A 177 13.78 -7.13 -16.75
CA THR A 177 14.43 -5.87 -16.39
C THR A 177 15.34 -5.37 -17.52
N SER A 178 15.38 -4.06 -17.72
CA SER A 178 16.35 -3.46 -18.64
C SER A 178 17.78 -3.86 -18.28
N PRO A 179 18.70 -4.07 -19.24
CA PRO A 179 20.13 -4.27 -18.97
C PRO A 179 20.78 -3.12 -18.19
N LYS A 180 20.18 -1.92 -18.25
CA LYS A 180 20.61 -0.76 -17.45
C LYS A 180 20.12 -0.81 -16.00
N GLY A 181 19.26 -1.76 -15.65
CA GLY A 181 18.68 -1.87 -14.32
C GLY A 181 17.53 -0.89 -14.07
N VAL A 182 17.02 -0.92 -12.84
CA VAL A 182 15.97 0.00 -12.37
C VAL A 182 16.56 1.36 -12.06
N LYS A 183 15.94 2.41 -12.60
CA LYS A 183 16.34 3.80 -12.41
C LYS A 183 15.72 4.37 -11.13
N LEU A 184 16.56 4.79 -10.19
CA LEU A 184 16.19 5.50 -8.97
C LEU A 184 16.70 6.95 -9.00
N LYS A 185 15.93 7.88 -8.41
CA LYS A 185 16.35 9.27 -8.25
C LYS A 185 17.14 9.39 -6.94
N LYS A 186 18.41 9.78 -7.02
CA LYS A 186 19.33 9.82 -5.87
C LYS A 186 18.76 10.61 -4.68
N SER A 187 18.17 11.76 -4.95
CA SER A 187 17.56 12.61 -3.91
C SER A 187 16.41 11.94 -3.15
N LEU A 188 15.66 11.04 -3.78
CA LEU A 188 14.56 10.33 -3.10
C LEU A 188 15.11 9.25 -2.16
N ILE A 189 16.19 8.59 -2.58
CA ILE A 189 16.91 7.61 -1.75
C ILE A 189 17.58 8.29 -0.56
N GLU A 190 18.18 9.48 -0.75
CA GLU A 190 18.76 10.27 0.35
C GLU A 190 17.74 10.72 1.40
N MET A 191 16.45 10.84 1.01
CA MET A 191 15.37 11.23 1.91
C MET A 191 14.62 10.05 2.54
N SER A 192 14.97 8.82 2.18
CA SER A 192 14.24 7.62 2.62
C SER A 192 15.17 6.70 3.40
N ASP A 193 14.68 6.02 4.42
CA ASP A 193 15.45 5.05 5.20
C ASP A 193 15.82 3.82 4.35
N TYR A 194 14.88 3.36 3.52
CA TYR A 194 15.08 2.27 2.58
C TYR A 194 14.25 2.46 1.32
N THR A 195 14.58 1.68 0.29
CA THR A 195 13.84 1.63 -0.96
C THR A 195 13.26 0.25 -1.22
N VAL A 196 12.03 0.23 -1.73
CA VAL A 196 11.35 -0.96 -2.22
C VAL A 196 11.21 -0.84 -3.72
N VAL A 197 11.61 -1.88 -4.45
CA VAL A 197 11.30 -2.00 -5.88
C VAL A 197 10.31 -3.14 -6.09
N MET A 198 9.12 -2.78 -6.56
CA MET A 198 8.07 -3.72 -6.96
C MET A 198 8.26 -4.08 -8.43
N TYR A 199 8.66 -5.32 -8.71
CA TYR A 199 8.77 -5.83 -10.08
C TYR A 199 7.45 -6.45 -10.49
N ILE A 200 6.83 -5.90 -11.53
CA ILE A 200 5.50 -6.29 -12.00
C ILE A 200 5.59 -6.73 -13.45
N SER A 201 5.01 -7.89 -13.75
CA SER A 201 4.92 -8.42 -15.11
C SER A 201 3.87 -7.69 -15.95
N LYS A 202 3.85 -7.90 -17.26
CA LYS A 202 2.87 -7.23 -18.15
C LYS A 202 1.42 -7.60 -17.86
N ASN A 203 1.19 -8.77 -17.26
CA ASN A 203 -0.11 -9.21 -16.75
C ASN A 203 -0.47 -8.59 -15.39
N PHE A 204 0.29 -7.60 -14.92
CA PHE A 204 0.09 -6.87 -13.67
C PHE A 204 0.33 -7.67 -12.38
N MET A 205 0.81 -8.91 -12.47
CA MET A 205 1.19 -9.71 -11.30
C MET A 205 2.60 -9.35 -10.79
N ILE A 206 2.82 -9.54 -9.49
CA ILE A 206 4.12 -9.30 -8.85
C ILE A 206 5.08 -10.42 -9.25
N ARG A 207 6.15 -10.06 -9.96
CA ARG A 207 7.22 -10.99 -10.37
C ARG A 207 8.28 -11.15 -9.28
N ASP A 208 8.62 -10.06 -8.60
CA ASP A 208 9.58 -10.06 -7.50
C ASP A 208 9.47 -8.79 -6.66
N ILE A 209 10.07 -8.82 -5.48
CA ILE A 209 10.20 -7.68 -4.58
C ILE A 209 11.68 -7.55 -4.20
N LEU A 210 12.16 -6.31 -4.20
CA LEU A 210 13.48 -5.94 -3.71
C LEU A 210 13.31 -4.92 -2.59
N LEU A 211 13.98 -5.13 -1.47
CA LEU A 211 14.08 -4.17 -0.38
C LEU A 211 15.56 -3.95 -0.08
N LEU A 212 16.02 -2.70 -0.09
CA LEU A 212 17.40 -2.33 0.19
C LEU A 212 17.47 -1.08 1.06
N ASP A 213 18.35 -1.09 2.06
CA ASP A 213 18.65 0.09 2.87
C ASP A 213 19.20 1.21 1.97
N SER A 214 18.72 2.43 2.15
CA SER A 214 19.12 3.56 1.32
C SER A 214 20.61 3.87 1.46
N ASP A 215 21.16 3.77 2.67
CA ASP A 215 22.59 3.92 2.93
C ASP A 215 23.43 2.90 2.16
N PHE A 216 22.99 1.65 2.10
CA PHE A 216 23.65 0.62 1.30
C PHE A 216 23.60 0.98 -0.19
N VAL A 217 22.43 1.41 -0.67
CA VAL A 217 22.25 1.82 -2.06
C VAL A 217 23.17 3.00 -2.41
N LEU A 218 23.23 4.00 -1.55
CA LEU A 218 24.04 5.19 -1.74
C LEU A 218 25.54 4.86 -1.73
N ARG A 219 26.01 4.07 -0.77
CA ARG A 219 27.42 3.67 -0.70
C ARG A 219 27.87 2.82 -1.88
N LYS A 220 27.04 1.87 -2.31
CA LYS A 220 27.45 0.86 -3.31
C LYS A 220 27.18 1.27 -4.75
N PHE A 221 26.09 2.00 -5.00
CA PHE A 221 25.61 2.24 -6.37
C PHE A 221 25.51 3.72 -6.74
N ALA A 222 25.60 4.66 -5.78
CA ALA A 222 25.55 6.06 -6.14
C ALA A 222 26.83 6.49 -6.87
N THR A 223 26.62 7.26 -7.93
CA THR A 223 27.68 7.92 -8.67
C THR A 223 27.56 9.45 -8.48
N LYS A 224 28.40 10.22 -9.17
CA LYS A 224 28.34 11.68 -9.16
C LYS A 224 27.02 12.23 -9.73
N GLY A 225 26.27 11.44 -10.51
CA GLY A 225 25.00 11.85 -11.10
C GLY A 225 23.80 11.84 -10.13
N HIS A 226 22.68 12.39 -10.59
CA HIS A 226 21.41 12.41 -9.84
C HIS A 226 20.59 11.12 -9.96
N THR A 227 21.11 10.12 -10.67
CA THR A 227 20.42 8.86 -10.96
C THR A 227 21.27 7.69 -10.48
N ILE A 228 20.63 6.73 -9.83
CA ILE A 228 21.19 5.44 -9.46
C ILE A 228 20.56 4.38 -10.36
N PHE A 229 21.35 3.42 -10.81
CA PHE A 229 20.89 2.29 -11.61
C PHE A 229 21.16 0.99 -10.84
N LEU A 230 20.09 0.27 -10.52
CA LEU A 230 20.18 -1.04 -9.87
C LEU A 230 20.07 -2.14 -10.92
N LYS A 231 21.20 -2.69 -11.36
CA LYS A 231 21.23 -3.81 -12.30
C LYS A 231 20.98 -5.11 -11.55
N ASP A 232 20.12 -5.97 -12.10
CA ASP A 232 19.77 -7.26 -11.49
C ASP A 232 21.01 -8.10 -11.13
N SER A 233 22.07 -8.09 -11.95
CA SER A 233 23.33 -8.79 -11.67
C SER A 233 23.96 -8.40 -10.32
N ASP A 234 23.78 -7.16 -9.90
CA ASP A 234 24.48 -6.57 -8.75
C ASP A 234 23.65 -6.70 -7.45
N ILE A 235 22.35 -6.99 -7.60
CA ILE A 235 21.36 -7.05 -6.52
C ILE A 235 20.56 -8.36 -6.49
N ALA A 236 20.88 -9.35 -7.33
CA ALA A 236 20.12 -10.58 -7.49
C ALA A 236 19.91 -11.34 -6.17
N THR A 237 20.90 -11.33 -5.29
CA THR A 237 20.87 -12.02 -3.99
C THR A 237 19.91 -11.40 -2.98
N TYR A 238 19.36 -10.22 -3.25
CA TYR A 238 18.46 -9.50 -2.35
C TYR A 238 16.99 -9.60 -2.77
N PHE A 239 16.71 -10.24 -3.91
CA PHE A 239 15.33 -10.51 -4.34
C PHE A 239 14.63 -11.46 -3.38
N PHE A 240 13.34 -11.22 -3.15
CA PHE A 240 12.51 -12.08 -2.30
C PHE A 240 12.39 -13.49 -2.86
N SER A 241 12.46 -13.65 -4.19
CA SER A 241 12.52 -14.99 -4.81
C SER A 241 13.83 -15.76 -4.56
N LYS A 242 14.87 -15.10 -4.03
CA LYS A 242 16.22 -15.66 -3.84
C LYS A 242 16.68 -15.67 -2.39
N SER A 243 16.06 -14.88 -1.52
CA SER A 243 16.51 -14.67 -0.14
C SER A 243 15.31 -14.42 0.78
N SER A 244 15.29 -15.13 1.91
CA SER A 244 14.28 -14.97 2.97
C SER A 244 14.61 -13.85 3.97
N LYS A 245 15.76 -13.17 3.83
CA LYS A 245 16.27 -12.16 4.78
C LYS A 245 15.29 -11.03 5.14
N HIS A 246 14.32 -10.76 4.26
CA HIS A 246 13.36 -9.67 4.43
C HIS A 246 11.92 -10.17 4.52
N TYR A 247 11.71 -11.47 4.73
CA TYR A 247 10.36 -12.04 4.84
C TYR A 247 9.67 -11.58 6.13
N ASP A 248 10.43 -11.21 7.16
CA ASP A 248 9.94 -10.54 8.36
C ASP A 248 9.29 -9.17 8.07
N LYS A 249 9.56 -8.58 6.90
CA LYS A 249 8.93 -7.33 6.44
C LYS A 249 7.60 -7.55 5.73
N ILE A 250 7.22 -8.80 5.47
CA ILE A 250 5.94 -9.14 4.84
C ILE A 250 4.85 -9.05 5.91
N PHE A 251 4.03 -8.01 5.82
CA PHE A 251 2.89 -7.80 6.70
C PHE A 251 1.69 -8.65 6.30
N ASN A 252 1.47 -8.83 5.00
CA ASN A 252 0.34 -9.58 4.47
C ASN A 252 0.77 -10.64 3.45
N LYS A 253 1.11 -11.82 3.96
CA LYS A 253 1.53 -12.97 3.14
C LYS A 253 0.40 -13.45 2.22
N SER A 254 -0.84 -13.48 2.70
CA SER A 254 -1.99 -13.93 1.91
C SER A 254 -2.16 -13.09 0.63
N MET A 255 -2.07 -11.76 0.77
CA MET A 255 -2.17 -10.85 -0.37
C MET A 255 -0.96 -10.97 -1.30
N LEU A 256 0.25 -11.14 -0.75
CA LEU A 256 1.43 -11.40 -1.56
C LEU A 256 1.24 -12.65 -2.42
N LEU A 257 0.92 -13.81 -1.81
CA LEU A 257 0.70 -15.07 -2.54
C LEU A 257 -0.39 -14.93 -3.62
N LYS A 258 -1.46 -14.17 -3.35
CA LYS A 258 -2.57 -13.99 -4.28
C LYS A 258 -2.20 -13.19 -5.53
N PHE A 259 -1.36 -12.16 -5.39
CA PHE A 259 -0.99 -11.25 -6.48
C PHE A 259 0.38 -11.54 -7.08
N SER A 260 1.15 -12.47 -6.50
CA SER A 260 2.43 -12.93 -7.03
C SER A 260 2.29 -13.88 -8.20
N SER A 261 3.29 -13.86 -9.09
CA SER A 261 3.48 -14.92 -10.07
C SER A 261 3.61 -16.28 -9.36
N PRO A 262 3.25 -17.39 -10.03
CA PRO A 262 3.36 -18.73 -9.44
C PRO A 262 4.77 -19.03 -8.91
N ASP A 263 5.81 -18.66 -9.65
CA ASP A 263 7.20 -18.90 -9.25
C ASP A 263 7.58 -18.20 -7.94
N LEU A 264 7.18 -16.93 -7.79
CA LEU A 264 7.45 -16.17 -6.57
C LEU A 264 6.62 -16.71 -5.40
N ALA A 265 5.35 -17.01 -5.63
CA ALA A 265 4.46 -17.55 -4.60
C ALA A 265 4.98 -18.89 -4.04
N LEU A 266 5.44 -19.80 -4.91
CA LEU A 266 6.07 -21.06 -4.51
C LEU A 266 7.32 -20.83 -3.66
N LYS A 267 8.20 -19.92 -4.10
CA LYS A 267 9.44 -19.61 -3.36
C LYS A 267 9.18 -19.04 -1.98
N ILE A 268 8.15 -18.19 -1.84
CA ILE A 268 7.77 -17.64 -0.54
C ILE A 268 7.18 -18.73 0.35
N ASP A 269 6.29 -19.58 -0.18
CA ASP A 269 5.63 -20.63 0.59
C ASP A 269 6.62 -21.70 1.10
N GLU A 270 7.64 -22.07 0.29
CA GLU A 270 8.70 -22.99 0.70
C GLU A 270 9.51 -22.47 1.89
N ASN A 271 9.90 -21.18 1.87
CA ASN A 271 10.79 -20.59 2.87
C ASN A 271 10.08 -20.05 4.12
N THR A 272 8.78 -20.34 4.28
CA THR A 272 7.97 -19.87 5.40
C THR A 272 7.22 -21.01 6.10
N LYS A 273 7.59 -22.26 5.80
CA LYS A 273 7.06 -23.48 6.44
C LYS A 273 7.88 -23.93 7.67
N ASP A 274 8.78 -23.08 8.16
CA ASP A 274 9.57 -23.28 9.37
C ASP A 274 9.15 -22.32 10.49
#